data_AF-W6TJS0-F1
#
_entry.id   AF-W6TJS0-F1
#
_cell.length_a   1.000
_cell.length_b   1.000
_cell.length_c   1.000
_cell.angle_alpha   90.00
_cell.angle_beta   90.00
_cell.angle_gamma   90.00
#
_symmetry.space_group_name_H-M   'P 1'
#
loop_
_entity.id
_entity.type
_entity.pdbx_description
1 polymer ?
#
loop_
_entity_poly.entity_id
_entity_poly.type
_entity_poly.pdbx_seq_one_letter_code
_entity_poly.pdbx_strand_id
1 'polypeptide(L)'
;MNRILIDGTKTEDVIKIIILNGTQTAGLARNVADIFKSLKFKVIRFGNADKHNYSHTLIINNSDNLEIAIKAGDVIRARNIKPISEFHMDILGLDISDMGPDVVIILGDDFDGRYVKSR
;
A
#
# COMPACT_ATOMS: atom_id res chain seq x y z
N MET A 1 -18.38 35.40 -27.60
CA MET A 1 -17.93 35.59 -26.21
C MET A 1 -17.11 34.36 -25.83
N ASN A 2 -15.79 34.52 -25.69
CA ASN A 2 -14.89 33.45 -25.27
C ASN A 2 -14.88 33.38 -23.75
N ARG A 3 -15.16 32.21 -23.16
CA ARG A 3 -14.82 31.93 -21.76
C ARG A 3 -14.02 30.64 -21.70
N ILE A 4 -12.72 30.82 -21.90
CA ILE A 4 -11.70 29.88 -21.41
C ILE A 4 -11.69 30.04 -19.88
N LEU A 5 -11.95 28.97 -19.16
CA LEU A 5 -11.60 28.83 -17.76
C LEU A 5 -10.73 27.58 -17.65
N ILE A 6 -9.42 27.79 -17.68
CA ILE A 6 -8.43 26.79 -17.28
C ILE A 6 -7.53 27.49 -16.27
N ASP A 7 -7.73 27.17 -15.00
CA ASP A 7 -6.71 27.08 -13.94
C ASP A 7 -7.45 26.54 -12.69
N GLY A 8 -7.05 25.50 -11.98
CA GLY A 8 -5.72 24.94 -11.86
C GLY A 8 -5.55 24.37 -10.45
N THR A 9 -6.41 23.44 -10.03
CA THR A 9 -6.08 22.47 -8.99
C THR A 9 -6.71 21.14 -9.39
N LYS A 10 -6.07 20.45 -10.34
CA LYS A 10 -6.15 18.99 -10.33
C LYS A 10 -5.54 18.62 -8.97
N THR A 11 -6.37 18.36 -7.96
CA THR A 11 -5.88 17.71 -6.75
C THR A 11 -5.25 16.44 -7.26
N GLU A 12 -3.92 16.37 -7.27
CA GLU A 12 -3.26 15.08 -7.42
C GLU A 12 -3.74 14.28 -6.20
N ASP A 13 -4.67 13.36 -6.43
CA ASP A 13 -5.21 12.54 -5.36
C ASP A 13 -4.04 11.80 -4.72
N VAL A 14 -3.68 12.25 -3.52
CA VAL A 14 -2.53 11.71 -2.80
C VAL A 14 -2.88 10.30 -2.38
N ILE A 15 -2.20 9.31 -2.97
CA ILE A 15 -2.45 7.89 -2.71
C ILE A 15 -2.20 7.59 -1.24
N LYS A 16 -3.24 7.16 -0.53
CA LYS A 16 -3.22 6.75 0.87
C LYS A 16 -2.85 5.28 0.98
N ILE A 17 -1.86 4.99 1.82
CA ILE A 17 -1.35 3.62 1.97
C ILE A 17 -1.19 3.22 3.43
N ILE A 18 -1.52 1.96 3.72
CA ILE A 18 -1.16 1.26 4.96
C ILE A 18 -0.08 0.24 4.64
N ILE A 19 0.93 0.15 5.51
CA ILE A 19 2.04 -0.81 5.35
C ILE A 19 2.16 -1.69 6.59
N LEU A 20 2.01 -3.00 6.41
CA LEU A 20 2.01 -3.98 7.48
C LEU A 20 3.18 -4.95 7.32
N ASN A 21 3.85 -5.25 8.42
CA ASN A 21 4.91 -6.23 8.48
C ASN A 21 4.32 -7.61 8.77
N GLY A 22 4.26 -8.46 7.74
CA GLY A 22 3.84 -9.85 7.84
C GLY A 22 4.99 -10.83 8.09
N THR A 23 6.18 -10.33 8.43
CA THR A 23 7.41 -11.13 8.64
C THR A 23 7.83 -11.13 10.12
N GLN A 24 8.86 -11.93 10.44
CA GLN A 24 9.55 -11.90 11.73
C GLN A 24 10.61 -10.80 11.85
N THR A 25 10.98 -10.13 10.74
CA THR A 25 12.03 -9.13 10.72
C THR A 25 11.49 -7.78 11.15
N ALA A 26 11.97 -7.25 12.29
CA ALA A 26 11.53 -5.97 12.81
C ALA A 26 11.94 -4.79 11.92
N GLY A 27 11.14 -3.71 11.95
CA GLY A 27 11.48 -2.44 11.31
C GLY A 27 11.16 -2.32 9.82
N LEU A 28 10.82 -3.42 9.13
CA LEU A 28 10.56 -3.41 7.68
C LEU A 28 9.43 -2.45 7.27
N ALA A 29 8.29 -2.49 7.96
CA ALA A 29 7.16 -1.61 7.64
C ALA A 29 7.52 -0.12 7.80
N ARG A 30 8.37 0.23 8.78
CA ARG A 30 8.84 1.61 8.96
C ARG A 30 9.75 2.04 7.81
N ASN A 31 10.71 1.19 7.45
CA ASN A 31 11.64 1.49 6.35
C ASN A 31 10.88 1.69 5.03
N VAL A 32 9.91 0.83 4.74
CA VAL A 32 9.05 0.95 3.56
C VAL A 32 8.19 2.22 3.65
N ALA A 33 7.62 2.54 4.82
CA ALA A 33 6.87 3.78 5.01
C ALA A 33 7.68 5.02 4.65
N ASP A 34 8.96 5.06 5.01
CA ASP A 34 9.82 6.20 4.71
C ASP A 34 10.14 6.30 3.20
N ILE A 35 10.28 5.17 2.50
CA ILE A 35 10.38 5.12 1.03
C ILE A 35 9.11 5.70 0.39
N PHE A 36 7.92 5.22 0.79
CA PHE A 36 6.65 5.67 0.21
C PHE A 36 6.38 7.17 0.46
N LYS A 37 6.67 7.68 1.66
CA LYS A 37 6.59 9.12 1.96
C LYS A 37 7.50 9.94 1.04
N SER A 38 8.72 9.46 0.76
CA SER A 38 9.65 10.15 -0.14
C SER A 38 9.11 10.27 -1.58
N LEU A 39 8.26 9.31 -1.98
CA LEU A 39 7.60 9.24 -3.28
C LEU A 39 6.20 9.89 -3.29
N LYS A 40 5.90 10.75 -2.30
CA LYS A 40 4.64 11.51 -2.19
C LYS A 40 3.38 10.68 -1.93
N PHE A 41 3.51 9.41 -1.54
CA PHE A 41 2.37 8.66 -0.99
C PHE A 41 2.07 9.15 0.43
N LYS A 42 0.79 9.19 0.79
CA LYS A 42 0.35 9.45 2.17
C LYS A 42 0.30 8.13 2.93
N VAL A 43 1.37 7.82 3.66
CA VAL A 43 1.35 6.70 4.59
C VAL A 43 0.50 7.07 5.79
N ILE A 44 -0.72 6.55 5.86
CA ILE A 44 -1.65 6.83 6.96
C ILE A 44 -1.37 5.96 8.18
N ARG A 45 -0.78 4.77 7.98
CA ARG A 45 -0.34 3.88 9.05
C ARG A 45 0.77 2.94 8.59
N PHE A 46 1.65 2.58 9.50
CA PHE A 46 2.50 1.39 9.36
C PHE A 46 2.53 0.60 10.67
N GLY A 47 2.76 -0.71 10.61
CA GLY A 47 2.75 -1.57 11.80
C GLY A 47 3.00 -3.04 11.49
N ASN A 48 2.57 -3.92 12.38
CA ASN A 48 2.56 -5.37 12.15
C ASN A 48 1.25 -5.79 11.48
N ALA A 49 1.30 -6.85 10.68
CA ALA A 49 0.11 -7.57 10.23
C ALA A 49 -0.45 -8.45 11.37
N ASP A 50 -1.54 -9.15 11.10
CA ASP A 50 -2.14 -10.16 11.99
C ASP A 50 -1.25 -11.38 12.22
N LYS A 51 -0.37 -11.69 11.26
CA LYS A 51 0.59 -12.81 11.33
C LYS A 51 1.98 -12.36 10.93
N HIS A 52 2.98 -13.15 11.33
CA HIS A 52 4.40 -12.90 11.10
C HIS A 52 5.06 -13.92 10.15
N ASN A 53 4.26 -14.68 9.41
CA ASN A 53 4.72 -15.75 8.52
C ASN A 53 4.06 -15.68 7.12
N TYR A 54 3.81 -14.48 6.62
CA TYR A 54 3.36 -14.31 5.24
C TYR A 54 4.48 -14.72 4.28
N SER A 55 4.30 -15.82 3.55
CA SER A 55 5.31 -16.28 2.58
C SER A 55 5.52 -15.29 1.42
N HIS A 56 4.48 -14.53 1.07
CA HIS A 56 4.46 -13.63 -0.07
C HIS A 56 3.97 -12.24 0.31
N THR A 57 4.62 -11.23 -0.25
CA THR A 57 4.19 -9.84 -0.14
C THR A 57 2.91 -9.64 -0.92
N LEU A 58 1.91 -9.01 -0.30
CA LEU A 58 0.59 -8.75 -0.87
C LEU A 58 0.37 -7.26 -1.06
N ILE A 59 -0.23 -6.90 -2.19
CA ILE A 59 -0.73 -5.56 -2.49
C ILE A 59 -2.26 -5.65 -2.56
N ILE A 60 -2.94 -5.10 -1.57
CA ILE A 60 -4.39 -5.16 -1.48
C ILE A 60 -4.96 -3.84 -2.02
N ASN A 61 -5.71 -3.94 -3.10
CA ASN A 61 -6.40 -2.83 -3.73
C ASN A 61 -7.74 -2.56 -3.03
N ASN A 62 -7.87 -1.38 -2.42
CA ASN A 62 -9.12 -0.87 -1.83
C ASN A 62 -9.70 0.32 -2.63
N SER A 63 -9.13 0.61 -3.80
CA SER A 63 -9.61 1.65 -4.71
C SER A 63 -10.34 1.03 -5.91
N ASP A 64 -11.23 1.80 -6.53
CA ASP A 64 -11.84 1.44 -7.82
C ASP A 64 -10.83 1.53 -8.99
N ASN A 65 -9.63 2.05 -8.76
CA ASN A 65 -8.58 2.21 -9.76
C ASN A 65 -7.38 1.28 -9.49
N LEU A 66 -7.35 0.14 -10.19
CA LEU A 66 -6.27 -0.86 -10.09
C LEU A 66 -4.87 -0.30 -10.37
N GLU A 67 -4.75 0.74 -11.19
CA GLU A 67 -3.48 1.40 -11.51
C GLU A 67 -2.78 1.93 -10.24
N ILE A 68 -3.54 2.31 -9.22
CA ILE A 68 -3.00 2.78 -7.93
C ILE A 68 -2.26 1.64 -7.21
N ALA A 69 -2.86 0.44 -7.17
CA ALA A 69 -2.25 -0.74 -6.59
C ALA A 69 -1.02 -1.19 -7.38
N ILE A 70 -1.06 -1.12 -8.72
CA ILE A 70 0.10 -1.42 -9.58
C ILE A 70 1.26 -0.47 -9.28
N LYS A 71 1.01 0.84 -9.24
CA LYS A 71 2.02 1.85 -8.90
C LYS A 71 2.63 1.62 -7.53
N ALA A 72 1.81 1.30 -6.52
CA ALA A 72 2.30 0.98 -5.19
C ALA A 72 3.16 -0.30 -5.19
N GLY A 73 2.73 -1.34 -5.91
CA GLY A 73 3.49 -2.59 -6.06
C GLY A 73 4.84 -2.38 -6.74
N ASP A 74 4.89 -1.54 -7.79
CA ASP A 74 6.11 -1.26 -8.55
C ASP A 74 7.23 -0.64 -7.68
N VAL A 75 6.89 0.18 -6.68
CA VAL A 75 7.86 0.80 -5.75
C VAL A 75 8.76 -0.26 -5.09
N ILE A 76 8.16 -1.40 -4.72
CA ILE A 76 8.85 -2.51 -4.04
C ILE A 76 8.93 -3.78 -4.91
N ARG A 77 8.62 -3.68 -6.21
CA ARG A 77 8.59 -4.82 -7.16
C ARG A 77 7.62 -5.95 -6.76
N ALA A 78 6.58 -5.65 -6.02
CA ALA A 78 5.54 -6.60 -5.66
C ALA A 78 4.50 -6.72 -6.80
N ARG A 79 4.18 -7.96 -7.19
CA ARG A 79 3.21 -8.24 -8.29
C ARG A 79 1.95 -8.97 -7.82
N ASN A 80 1.91 -9.44 -6.58
CA ASN A 80 0.76 -10.15 -6.04
C ASN A 80 -0.32 -9.16 -5.58
N ILE A 81 -1.11 -8.68 -6.53
CA ILE A 81 -2.18 -7.71 -6.30
C ILE A 81 -3.51 -8.44 -6.12
N LYS A 82 -4.25 -8.09 -5.06
CA LYS A 82 -5.52 -8.69 -4.67
C LYS A 82 -6.57 -7.63 -4.37
N PRO A 83 -7.86 -7.84 -4.71
CA PRO A 83 -8.93 -6.93 -4.29
C PRO A 83 -9.18 -7.04 -2.79
N ILE A 84 -9.60 -5.95 -2.15
CA ILE A 84 -9.97 -5.92 -0.72
C ILE A 84 -11.07 -6.94 -0.39
N SER A 85 -11.94 -7.27 -1.35
CA SER A 85 -13.02 -8.26 -1.17
C SER A 85 -12.53 -9.69 -0.89
N GLU A 86 -11.26 -10.02 -1.15
CA GLU A 86 -10.66 -11.30 -0.77
C GLU A 86 -10.24 -11.34 0.73
N PHE A 87 -10.33 -10.23 1.45
CA PHE A 87 -9.92 -10.11 2.85
C PHE A 87 -11.09 -9.66 3.73
N HIS A 88 -11.27 -10.31 4.88
CA HIS A 88 -12.14 -9.76 5.91
C HIS A 88 -11.40 -8.62 6.61
N MET A 89 -12.09 -7.50 6.82
CA MET A 89 -11.60 -6.29 7.47
C MET A 89 -10.93 -6.59 8.82
N ASP A 90 -11.53 -7.49 9.60
CA ASP A 90 -11.06 -7.92 10.92
C ASP A 90 -9.71 -8.67 10.85
N ILE A 91 -9.43 -9.35 9.73
CA ILE A 91 -8.20 -10.14 9.53
C ILE A 91 -6.97 -9.24 9.46
N LEU A 92 -7.12 -7.96 9.12
CA LEU A 92 -5.99 -7.04 9.06
C LEU A 92 -5.70 -6.36 10.41
N GLY A 93 -6.45 -6.73 11.47
CA GLY A 93 -6.30 -6.14 12.81
C GLY A 93 -6.51 -4.63 12.81
N LEU A 94 -7.34 -4.15 11.89
CA LEU A 94 -7.48 -2.75 11.54
C LEU A 94 -8.92 -2.39 11.20
N ASP A 95 -9.37 -1.23 11.69
CA ASP A 95 -10.57 -0.61 11.15
C ASP A 95 -10.21 0.17 9.87
N ILE A 96 -10.09 -0.57 8.78
CA ILE A 96 -9.71 -0.04 7.47
C ILE A 96 -10.83 0.85 6.89
N SER A 97 -12.07 0.69 7.37
CA SER A 97 -13.25 1.40 6.88
C SER A 97 -13.16 2.88 7.24
N ASP A 98 -12.76 3.17 8.48
CA ASP A 98 -12.59 4.53 8.99
C ASP A 98 -11.35 5.22 8.40
N MET A 99 -10.29 4.46 8.12
CA MET A 99 -9.04 5.01 7.58
C MET A 99 -9.10 5.26 6.08
N GLY A 100 -9.92 4.49 5.35
CA GLY A 100 -10.11 4.58 3.90
C GLY A 100 -8.81 4.65 3.09
N PRO A 101 -7.82 3.75 3.27
CA PRO A 101 -6.65 3.69 2.39
C PRO A 101 -7.04 3.31 0.97
N ASP A 102 -6.24 3.73 -0.01
CA ASP A 102 -6.39 3.25 -1.39
C ASP A 102 -5.71 1.88 -1.57
N VAL A 103 -4.61 1.65 -0.82
CA VAL A 103 -3.81 0.42 -0.87
C VAL A 103 -3.42 -0.02 0.54
N VAL A 104 -3.44 -1.34 0.79
CA VAL A 104 -2.78 -1.97 1.94
C VAL A 104 -1.67 -2.88 1.44
N ILE A 105 -0.46 -2.70 1.95
CA ILE A 105 0.69 -3.57 1.67
C ILE A 105 0.95 -4.46 2.87
N ILE A 106 1.04 -5.77 2.66
CA ILE A 106 1.52 -6.72 3.66
C ILE A 106 2.86 -7.27 3.18
N LEU A 107 3.94 -6.97 3.89
CA LEU A 107 5.28 -7.48 3.57
C LEU A 107 5.40 -8.95 3.97
N GLY A 108 5.83 -9.79 3.04
CA GLY A 108 6.09 -11.21 3.27
C GLY A 108 7.59 -11.55 3.29
N ASP A 109 7.91 -12.81 3.53
CA ASP A 109 9.28 -13.34 3.62
C ASP A 109 10.05 -13.27 2.28
N ASP A 110 9.36 -12.98 1.18
CA ASP A 110 9.94 -12.68 -0.11
C ASP A 110 10.47 -11.23 -0.23
N PHE A 111 10.23 -10.36 0.75
CA PHE A 111 10.74 -8.99 0.79
C PHE A 111 12.10 -8.89 1.48
N ASP A 112 13.08 -8.25 0.83
CA ASP A 112 14.48 -8.21 1.28
C ASP A 112 14.87 -6.96 2.10
N GLY A 113 13.90 -6.09 2.38
CA GLY A 113 14.14 -4.77 2.97
C GLY A 113 14.06 -3.62 1.99
N ARG A 114 14.08 -3.89 0.68
CA ARG A 114 13.92 -2.88 -0.37
C ARG A 114 13.02 -3.35 -1.51
N TYR A 115 13.13 -4.60 -1.93
CA TYR A 115 12.37 -5.18 -3.03
C TYR A 115 11.86 -6.58 -2.71
N VAL A 116 10.74 -6.94 -3.32
CA VAL A 116 10.27 -8.33 -3.38
C VAL A 116 11.16 -9.09 -4.35
N LYS A 117 11.69 -10.22 -3.90
CA LYS A 117 12.52 -11.10 -4.71
C LYS A 117 11.62 -11.87 -5.68
N SER A 118 11.93 -11.80 -6.96
CA SER A 118 11.39 -12.75 -7.94
C SER A 118 11.95 -14.14 -7.60
N ARG A 119 11.09 -15.06 -7.18
CA ARG A 119 11.43 -16.48 -7.15
C ARG A 119 11.21 -17.09 -8.53
#